data_AF-A0A522AG79-F1
#
_entry.id   AF-A0A522AG79-F1
#
_cell.length_a   1.000
_cell.length_b   1.000
_cell.length_c   1.000
_cell.angle_alpha   90.00
_cell.angle_beta   90.00
_cell.angle_gamma   90.00
#
_symmetry.space_group_name_H-M   'P 1'
#
loop_
_entity.id
_entity.type
_entity.pdbx_description
1 polymer ?
#
loop_
_entity_poly.entity_id
_entity_poly.type
_entity_poly.pdbx_seq_one_letter_code
_entity_poly.pdbx_strand_id
1 'polypeptide(L)'
;MQKLIEGVHKFRTDEFGNYKKLFRKLSQEGQNPHTLFITCSDSRVLAELITQSKPGDLFVVKNVGNIVPPASATGSTNSTAAAIEFAVENLRVSDIVVCGHSQCGAITALMDETALNSRQPHLRDWLNVAKPVRELVSREYTHLSAREDLLSAAAEENVLFSLDNL
;
A
#
# COMPACT_ATOMS: atom_id res chain seq x y z
N MET A 1 11.83 3.94 -21.66
CA MET A 1 10.46 4.24 -22.10
C MET A 1 9.90 3.27 -23.15
N GLN A 2 10.70 2.79 -24.11
CA GLN A 2 10.23 1.91 -25.19
C GLN A 2 9.38 0.71 -24.72
N LYS A 3 9.85 -0.04 -23.69
CA LYS A 3 9.11 -1.17 -23.12
C LYS A 3 7.71 -0.82 -22.60
N LEU A 4 7.54 0.38 -22.03
CA LEU A 4 6.24 0.84 -21.53
C LEU A 4 5.29 1.17 -22.68
N ILE A 5 5.81 1.79 -23.74
CA ILE A 5 5.03 2.12 -24.94
C ILE A 5 4.54 0.84 -25.62
N GLU A 6 5.44 -0.13 -25.80
CA GLU A 6 5.10 -1.46 -26.35
C GLU A 6 4.06 -2.18 -25.48
N GLY A 7 4.19 -2.12 -24.15
CA GLY A 7 3.21 -2.67 -23.22
C GLY A 7 1.82 -2.03 -23.36
N VAL A 8 1.74 -0.71 -23.52
CA VAL A 8 0.46 0.00 -23.74
C VAL A 8 -0.16 -0.39 -25.08
N HIS A 9 0.64 -0.52 -26.14
CA HIS A 9 0.15 -1.02 -27.43
C HIS A 9 -0.40 -2.43 -27.30
N LYS A 10 0.34 -3.34 -26.67
CA LYS A 10 -0.08 -4.72 -26.43
C LYS A 10 -1.37 -4.79 -25.62
N PHE A 11 -1.49 -3.99 -24.55
CA PHE A 11 -2.73 -3.91 -23.78
C PHE A 11 -3.90 -3.52 -24.67
N ARG A 12 -3.74 -2.50 -25.53
CA ARG A 12 -4.82 -2.02 -26.40
C ARG A 12 -5.21 -3.03 -27.49
N THR A 13 -4.25 -3.76 -28.05
CA THR A 13 -4.50 -4.68 -29.16
C THR A 13 -5.01 -6.05 -28.68
N ASP A 14 -4.46 -6.56 -27.59
CA ASP A 14 -4.63 -7.96 -27.20
C ASP A 14 -5.57 -8.07 -25.99
N GLU A 15 -5.26 -7.36 -24.90
CA GLU A 15 -5.93 -7.55 -23.61
C GLU A 15 -7.21 -6.74 -23.45
N PHE A 16 -7.25 -5.52 -24.02
CA PHE A 16 -8.40 -4.63 -23.92
C PHE A 16 -9.65 -5.25 -24.54
N GLY A 17 -9.50 -6.11 -25.56
CA GLY A 17 -10.59 -6.87 -26.15
C GLY A 17 -11.37 -7.69 -25.11
N ASN A 18 -10.64 -8.32 -24.18
CA ASN A 18 -11.23 -9.15 -23.11
C ASN A 18 -12.07 -8.33 -22.13
N TYR A 19 -11.72 -7.06 -21.93
CA TYR A 19 -12.38 -6.17 -20.96
C TYR A 19 -13.19 -5.04 -21.59
N LYS A 20 -13.33 -4.99 -22.93
CA LYS A 20 -13.94 -3.86 -23.65
C LYS A 20 -15.35 -3.52 -23.17
N LYS A 21 -16.18 -4.55 -22.92
CA LYS A 21 -17.54 -4.36 -22.38
C LYS A 21 -17.51 -3.79 -20.95
N LEU A 22 -16.60 -4.28 -20.11
CA LEU A 22 -16.43 -3.83 -18.73
C LEU A 22 -15.96 -2.37 -18.70
N PHE A 23 -14.90 -2.03 -19.42
CA PHE A 23 -14.41 -0.65 -19.47
C PHE A 23 -15.44 0.33 -20.02
N ARG A 24 -16.24 -0.08 -21.02
CA ARG A 24 -17.34 0.75 -21.51
C ARG A 24 -18.37 1.01 -20.40
N LYS A 25 -18.76 -0.01 -19.65
CA LYS A 25 -19.67 0.12 -18.51
C LYS A 25 -19.10 1.08 -17.47
N LEU A 26 -17.86 0.85 -17.02
CA LEU A 26 -17.19 1.70 -16.03
C LEU A 26 -17.06 3.17 -16.48
N SER A 27 -16.82 3.41 -17.77
CA SER A 27 -16.75 4.78 -18.30
C SER A 27 -18.08 5.53 -18.33
N GLN A 28 -19.20 4.80 -18.38
CA GLN A 28 -20.54 5.37 -18.48
C GLN A 28 -21.22 5.49 -17.11
N GLU A 29 -21.00 4.49 -16.25
CA GLU A 29 -21.68 4.35 -14.96
C GLU A 29 -20.80 4.75 -13.77
N GLY A 30 -19.49 4.92 -13.98
CA GLY A 30 -18.52 5.15 -12.91
C GLY A 30 -17.96 3.86 -12.31
N GLN A 31 -17.07 4.03 -11.32
CA GLN A 31 -16.52 2.93 -10.53
C GLN A 31 -17.43 2.60 -9.33
N ASN A 32 -17.43 1.34 -8.90
CA ASN A 32 -18.11 0.89 -7.69
C ASN A 32 -17.30 -0.25 -7.02
N PRO A 33 -16.09 0.06 -6.52
CA PRO A 33 -15.25 -0.92 -5.88
C PRO A 33 -15.87 -1.39 -4.58
N HIS A 34 -15.70 -2.68 -4.26
CA HIS A 34 -16.17 -3.25 -3.00
C HIS A 34 -15.15 -3.02 -1.87
N THR A 35 -13.86 -2.88 -2.19
CA THR A 35 -12.80 -2.80 -1.18
C THR A 35 -11.80 -1.69 -1.46
N LEU A 36 -11.42 -0.95 -0.41
CA LEU A 36 -10.19 -0.15 -0.38
C LEU A 36 -9.03 -1.08 -0.04
N PHE A 37 -8.03 -1.16 -0.92
CA PHE A 37 -6.85 -2.01 -0.75
C PHE A 37 -5.59 -1.16 -0.60
N ILE A 38 -5.06 -1.07 0.62
CA ILE A 38 -3.84 -0.31 0.95
C ILE A 38 -2.66 -1.28 0.95
N THR A 39 -1.67 -1.05 0.08
CA THR A 39 -0.50 -1.92 -0.04
C THR A 39 0.79 -1.16 -0.37
N CYS A 40 1.91 -1.88 -0.43
CA CYS A 40 3.22 -1.29 -0.59
C CYS A 40 3.49 -0.91 -2.06
N SER A 41 4.22 0.18 -2.28
CA SER A 41 4.75 0.59 -3.59
C SER A 41 5.73 -0.41 -4.21
N ASP A 42 6.08 -1.49 -3.50
CA ASP A 42 6.89 -2.59 -4.02
C ASP A 42 6.32 -3.09 -5.37
N SER A 43 7.21 -3.26 -6.34
CA SER A 43 6.85 -3.64 -7.71
C SER A 43 6.42 -5.10 -7.83
N ARG A 44 6.68 -5.92 -6.80
CA ARG A 44 6.28 -7.33 -6.71
C ARG A 44 4.85 -7.51 -6.21
N VAL A 45 4.26 -6.47 -5.59
CA VAL A 45 2.92 -6.53 -5.00
C VAL A 45 1.92 -5.86 -5.93
N LEU A 46 1.06 -6.68 -6.55
CA LEU A 46 0.03 -6.27 -7.48
C LEU A 46 -1.32 -6.75 -6.92
N ALA A 47 -2.08 -5.83 -6.31
CA ALA A 47 -3.29 -6.14 -5.56
C ALA A 47 -4.30 -6.93 -6.40
N GLU A 48 -4.57 -6.47 -7.61
CA GLU A 48 -5.51 -7.08 -8.54
C GLU A 48 -5.05 -8.48 -8.99
N LEU A 49 -3.74 -8.68 -9.15
CA LEU A 49 -3.20 -9.97 -9.54
C LEU A 49 -3.33 -11.00 -8.42
N ILE A 50 -2.98 -10.65 -7.18
CA ILE A 50 -3.01 -11.60 -6.05
C ILE A 50 -4.44 -11.94 -5.62
N THR A 51 -5.39 -11.02 -5.83
CA THR A 51 -6.81 -11.21 -5.49
C THR A 51 -7.67 -11.70 -6.66
N GLN A 52 -7.11 -11.76 -7.88
CA GLN A 52 -7.85 -12.04 -9.11
C GLN A 52 -9.01 -11.05 -9.36
N SER A 53 -8.88 -9.83 -8.86
CA SER A 53 -9.85 -8.75 -9.03
C SER A 53 -9.81 -8.17 -10.45
N LYS A 54 -10.97 -7.72 -10.92
CA LYS A 54 -11.15 -7.07 -12.21
C LYS A 54 -11.05 -5.55 -12.08
N PRO A 55 -10.88 -4.84 -13.21
CA PRO A 55 -11.00 -3.38 -13.21
C PRO A 55 -12.31 -2.93 -12.56
N GLY A 56 -12.20 -2.04 -11.57
CA GLY A 56 -13.34 -1.50 -10.83
C GLY A 56 -13.72 -2.25 -9.56
N ASP A 57 -13.14 -3.41 -9.26
CA ASP A 57 -13.42 -4.18 -8.03
C ASP A 57 -12.72 -3.57 -6.80
N LEU A 58 -11.49 -3.08 -6.97
CA LEU A 58 -10.66 -2.52 -5.90
C LEU A 58 -10.38 -1.02 -6.12
N PHE A 59 -10.39 -0.26 -5.03
CA PHE A 59 -9.81 1.08 -4.95
C PHE A 59 -8.45 0.96 -4.27
N VAL A 60 -7.34 1.14 -4.99
CA VAL A 60 -6.01 0.76 -4.50
C VAL A 60 -5.19 1.99 -4.11
N VAL A 61 -4.61 1.94 -2.91
CA VAL A 61 -3.59 2.90 -2.45
C VAL A 61 -2.25 2.17 -2.37
N LYS A 62 -1.25 2.69 -3.08
CA LYS A 62 0.13 2.21 -2.97
C LYS A 62 1.02 3.29 -2.37
N ASN A 63 1.62 3.01 -1.22
CA ASN A 63 2.62 3.88 -0.59
C ASN A 63 3.82 3.07 -0.07
N VAL A 64 4.90 3.74 0.34
CA VAL A 64 6.12 3.04 0.77
C VAL A 64 5.86 2.35 2.13
N GLY A 65 5.78 1.03 2.14
CA GLY A 65 5.58 0.24 3.36
C GLY A 65 4.13 0.11 3.81
N ASN A 66 3.14 0.40 2.96
CA ASN A 66 1.70 0.25 3.26
C ASN A 66 1.28 0.89 4.59
N ILE A 67 1.88 2.04 4.92
CA ILE A 67 1.67 2.74 6.18
C ILE A 67 0.38 3.55 6.09
N VAL A 68 -0.48 3.40 7.09
CA VAL A 68 -1.59 4.30 7.36
C VAL A 68 -1.17 5.22 8.51
N PRO A 69 -1.00 6.53 8.27
CA PRO A 69 -0.71 7.48 9.36
C PRO A 69 -1.90 7.58 10.33
N PRO A 70 -1.67 7.87 11.63
CA PRO A 70 -2.74 8.11 12.58
C PRO A 70 -3.70 9.21 12.12
N ALA A 71 -4.98 9.12 12.48
CA ALA A 71 -5.98 10.14 12.12
C ALA A 71 -5.61 11.56 12.59
N SER A 72 -4.84 11.69 13.68
CA SER A 72 -4.33 12.96 14.19
C SER A 72 -3.14 13.53 13.41
N ALA A 73 -2.59 12.78 12.44
CA ALA A 73 -1.48 13.24 11.62
C ALA A 73 -1.94 14.40 10.73
N THR A 74 -1.62 15.62 11.15
CA THR A 74 -1.96 16.84 10.42
C THR A 74 -0.85 17.20 9.44
N GLY A 75 -1.24 17.42 8.20
CA GLY A 75 -0.35 17.84 7.11
C GLY A 75 -1.19 18.17 5.88
N SER A 76 -0.81 19.19 5.13
CA SER A 76 -1.62 19.71 4.01
C SER A 76 -1.76 18.74 2.83
N THR A 77 -1.12 17.57 2.85
CA THR A 77 -1.05 16.63 1.71
C THR A 77 -0.99 15.15 2.14
N ASN A 78 -1.82 14.70 3.08
CA ASN A 78 -1.93 13.26 3.41
C ASN A 78 -2.77 12.50 2.37
N SER A 79 -2.10 11.97 1.33
CA SER A 79 -2.77 11.21 0.27
C SER A 79 -3.47 9.93 0.76
N THR A 80 -2.97 9.29 1.83
CA THR A 80 -3.59 8.07 2.37
C THR A 80 -4.93 8.41 3.02
N ALA A 81 -4.98 9.46 3.86
CA ALA A 81 -6.22 9.92 4.49
C ALA A 81 -7.26 10.34 3.44
N ALA A 82 -6.87 11.15 2.45
CA ALA A 82 -7.78 11.57 1.38
C ALA A 82 -8.36 10.38 0.59
N ALA A 83 -7.55 9.34 0.35
CA ALA A 83 -8.01 8.13 -0.32
C ALA A 83 -8.95 7.29 0.54
N ILE A 84 -8.71 7.21 1.85
CA ILE A 84 -9.62 6.56 2.80
C ILE A 84 -10.97 7.28 2.85
N GLU A 85 -10.96 8.60 3.04
CA GLU A 85 -12.17 9.44 3.06
C GLU A 85 -12.97 9.25 1.76
N PHE A 86 -12.31 9.30 0.61
CA PHE A 86 -12.98 9.11 -0.67
C PHE A 86 -13.56 7.69 -0.83
N ALA A 87 -12.82 6.66 -0.42
CA ALA A 87 -13.30 5.29 -0.50
C ALA A 87 -14.52 5.05 0.39
N VAL A 88 -14.51 5.59 1.61
CA VAL A 88 -15.59 5.39 2.59
C VAL A 88 -16.78 6.30 2.29
N GLU A 89 -16.57 7.60 2.15
CA GLU A 89 -17.67 8.59 2.06
C GLU A 89 -18.24 8.68 0.63
N ASN A 90 -17.39 8.60 -0.40
CA ASN A 90 -17.81 8.79 -1.79
C ASN A 90 -18.10 7.45 -2.49
N LEU A 91 -17.24 6.45 -2.32
CA LEU A 91 -17.39 5.15 -2.99
C LEU A 91 -18.14 4.12 -2.16
N ARG A 92 -18.26 4.31 -0.84
CA ARG A 92 -18.98 3.42 0.09
C ARG A 92 -18.51 1.97 -0.01
N VAL A 93 -17.19 1.77 -0.06
CA VAL A 93 -16.58 0.44 -0.01
C VAL A 93 -17.08 -0.32 1.24
N SER A 94 -17.29 -1.62 1.12
CA SER A 94 -17.71 -2.46 2.25
C SER A 94 -16.54 -2.84 3.14
N ASP A 95 -15.33 -2.91 2.58
CA ASP A 95 -14.16 -3.44 3.26
C ASP A 95 -12.93 -2.53 3.06
N ILE A 96 -12.05 -2.52 4.07
CA ILE A 96 -10.71 -1.95 3.99
C ILE A 96 -9.71 -3.06 4.30
N VAL A 97 -8.71 -3.22 3.43
CA VAL A 97 -7.62 -4.18 3.60
C VAL A 97 -6.30 -3.44 3.65
N VAL A 98 -5.51 -3.68 4.71
CA VAL A 98 -4.09 -3.32 4.75
C VAL A 98 -3.27 -4.57 4.45
N CYS A 99 -2.55 -4.56 3.34
CA CYS A 99 -1.77 -5.69 2.87
C CYS A 99 -0.28 -5.39 2.95
N GLY A 100 0.35 -5.94 3.99
CA GLY A 100 1.81 -6.06 4.10
C GLY A 100 2.38 -7.14 3.18
N HIS A 101 3.71 -7.26 3.14
CA HIS A 101 4.38 -8.31 2.37
C HIS A 101 5.76 -8.66 2.94
N SER A 102 6.21 -9.88 2.67
CA SER A 102 7.54 -10.35 3.06
C SER A 102 8.65 -9.53 2.39
N GLN A 103 9.80 -9.39 3.07
CA GLN A 103 10.99 -8.71 2.56
C GLN A 103 10.69 -7.28 2.07
N CYS A 104 9.91 -6.54 2.85
CA CYS A 104 9.55 -5.17 2.54
C CYS A 104 10.74 -4.23 2.77
N GLY A 105 11.22 -3.58 1.70
CA GLY A 105 12.36 -2.67 1.78
C GLY A 105 12.11 -1.47 2.71
N ALA A 106 10.86 -1.01 2.82
CA ALA A 106 10.48 0.06 3.74
C ALA A 106 10.63 -0.35 5.21
N ILE A 107 10.16 -1.56 5.54
CA ILE A 107 10.27 -2.12 6.90
C ILE A 107 11.72 -2.41 7.24
N THR A 108 12.49 -2.97 6.30
CA THR A 108 13.94 -3.13 6.48
C THR A 108 14.61 -1.79 6.76
N ALA A 109 14.29 -0.74 5.98
CA ALA A 109 14.88 0.58 6.17
C ALA A 109 14.46 1.24 7.50
N LEU A 110 13.23 1.00 7.96
CA LEU A 110 12.73 1.43 9.26
C LEU A 110 13.50 0.76 10.40
N MET A 111 13.65 -0.57 10.33
CA MET A 111 14.35 -1.37 11.35
C MET A 111 15.84 -1.08 11.41
N ASP A 112 16.49 -0.85 10.26
CA ASP A 112 17.92 -0.56 10.18
C ASP A 112 18.27 0.92 10.42
N GLU A 113 17.27 1.80 10.54
CA GLU A 113 17.44 3.26 10.61
C GLU A 113 18.15 3.88 9.38
N THR A 114 18.33 3.11 8.30
CA THR A 114 19.13 3.51 7.13
C THR A 114 18.50 4.68 6.36
N ALA A 115 17.17 4.77 6.37
CA ALA A 115 16.42 5.85 5.75
C ALA A 115 16.42 7.16 6.56
N LEU A 116 17.04 7.21 7.74
CA LEU A 116 17.06 8.41 8.58
C LEU A 116 18.17 9.41 8.22
N ASN A 117 18.90 9.19 7.12
CA ASN A 117 19.98 10.07 6.69
C ASN A 117 19.44 11.37 6.02
N SER A 118 20.26 12.43 6.04
CA SER A 118 19.88 13.76 5.55
C SER A 118 19.61 13.85 4.04
N ARG A 119 19.97 12.82 3.25
CA ARG A 119 19.77 12.80 1.79
C ARG A 119 18.38 12.36 1.36
N GLN A 120 17.57 11.81 2.29
CA GLN A 120 16.24 11.27 1.99
C GLN A 120 15.17 11.81 2.96
N PRO A 121 15.04 13.15 3.13
CA PRO A 121 14.19 13.72 4.18
C PRO A 121 12.72 13.28 4.09
N HIS A 122 12.14 13.22 2.89
CA HIS A 122 10.75 12.77 2.73
C HIS A 122 10.55 11.30 3.10
N LEU A 123 11.50 10.43 2.75
CA LEU A 123 11.42 9.01 3.11
C LEU A 123 11.62 8.82 4.61
N ARG A 124 12.59 9.53 5.20
CA ARG A 124 12.80 9.56 6.65
C ARG A 124 11.51 9.94 7.38
N ASP A 125 10.94 11.09 7.02
CA ASP A 125 9.79 11.64 7.71
C ASP A 125 8.57 10.73 7.52
N TRP A 126 8.42 10.12 6.35
CA TRP A 126 7.40 9.11 6.07
C TRP A 126 7.56 7.85 6.93
N LEU A 127 8.76 7.25 6.99
CA LEU A 127 8.98 6.04 7.79
C LEU A 127 8.91 6.31 9.30
N ASN A 128 9.23 7.53 9.74
CA ASN A 128 9.08 7.92 11.14
C ASN A 128 7.62 7.84 11.63
N VAL A 129 6.63 7.87 10.73
CA VAL A 129 5.22 7.61 11.08
C VAL A 129 5.08 6.21 11.69
N ALA A 130 5.79 5.22 11.18
CA ALA A 130 5.78 3.84 11.66
C ALA A 130 6.88 3.54 12.70
N LYS A 131 7.57 4.56 13.25
CA LYS A 131 8.56 4.38 14.32
C LYS A 131 8.05 3.56 15.52
N PRO A 132 6.79 3.70 15.97
CA PRO A 132 6.25 2.88 17.06
C PRO A 132 6.34 1.38 16.81
N VAL A 133 6.23 0.92 15.55
CA VAL A 133 6.36 -0.49 15.17
C VAL A 133 7.75 -1.01 15.54
N ARG A 134 8.80 -0.28 15.16
CA ARG A 134 10.19 -0.65 15.48
C ARG A 134 10.43 -0.67 16.98
N GLU A 135 9.93 0.33 17.69
CA GLU A 135 10.07 0.41 19.16
C GLU A 135 9.38 -0.78 19.85
N LEU A 136 8.20 -1.16 19.39
CA LEU A 136 7.46 -2.33 19.87
C LEU A 136 8.24 -3.62 19.60
N VAL A 137 8.65 -3.86 18.35
CA VAL A 137 9.41 -5.05 17.95
C VAL A 137 10.71 -5.16 18.76
N SER A 138 11.43 -4.05 18.92
CA SER A 138 12.70 -4.05 19.68
C SER A 138 12.51 -4.37 21.17
N ARG A 139 11.33 -4.07 21.72
CA ARG A 139 11.02 -4.26 23.15
C ARG A 139 10.41 -5.63 23.43
N GLU A 140 9.44 -6.06 22.62
CA GLU A 140 8.61 -7.25 22.89
C GLU A 140 9.12 -8.51 22.16
N TYR A 141 9.81 -8.36 21.03
CA TYR A 141 10.26 -9.47 20.19
C TYR A 141 11.73 -9.86 20.42
N THR A 142 12.25 -9.60 21.62
CA THR A 142 13.65 -9.90 22.02
C THR A 142 14.00 -11.39 21.99
N HIS A 143 13.00 -12.26 21.91
CA HIS A 143 13.14 -13.71 21.78
C HIS A 143 13.52 -14.15 20.34
N LEU A 144 13.36 -13.27 19.34
CA LEU A 144 13.76 -13.55 17.96
C LEU A 144 15.22 -13.15 17.74
N SER A 145 16.06 -14.13 17.38
CA SER A 145 17.49 -13.91 17.13
C SER A 145 17.82 -13.78 15.65
N ALA A 146 17.02 -14.40 14.77
CA ALA A 146 17.24 -14.33 13.34
C ALA A 146 16.68 -13.01 12.78
N ARG A 147 17.49 -12.35 11.95
CA ARG A 147 17.13 -11.08 11.33
C ARG A 147 15.87 -11.19 10.46
N GLU A 148 15.72 -12.27 9.73
CA GLU A 148 14.56 -12.49 8.85
C GLU A 148 13.26 -12.62 9.64
N ASP A 149 13.30 -13.28 10.80
CA ASP A 149 12.15 -13.41 11.70
C ASP A 149 11.77 -12.04 12.29
N LEU A 150 12.75 -11.25 12.73
CA LEU A 150 12.53 -9.89 13.22
C LEU A 150 11.90 -8.97 12.15
N LEU A 151 12.38 -9.06 10.90
CA LEU A 151 11.84 -8.28 9.80
C LEU A 151 10.43 -8.74 9.40
N SER A 152 10.14 -10.03 9.52
CA SER A 152 8.81 -10.59 9.28
C SER A 152 7.83 -10.12 10.34
N ALA A 153 8.19 -10.23 11.63
CA ALA A 153 7.41 -9.70 12.74
C ALA A 153 7.16 -8.18 12.59
N ALA A 154 8.17 -7.41 12.20
CA ALA A 154 8.01 -5.97 11.97
C ALA A 154 7.07 -5.66 10.79
N ALA A 155 7.06 -6.49 9.74
CA ALA A 155 6.14 -6.31 8.62
C ALA A 155 4.69 -6.62 9.02
N GLU A 156 4.48 -7.64 9.85
CA GLU A 156 3.17 -8.00 10.42
C GLU A 156 2.67 -6.95 11.41
N GLU A 157 3.52 -6.50 12.34
CA GLU A 157 3.20 -5.45 13.31
C GLU A 157 2.89 -4.11 12.61
N ASN A 158 3.53 -3.81 11.49
CA ASN A 158 3.19 -2.63 10.70
C ASN A 158 1.77 -2.70 10.08
N VAL A 159 1.26 -3.90 9.77
CA VAL A 159 -0.13 -4.08 9.36
C VAL A 159 -1.05 -3.79 10.54
N LEU A 160 -0.78 -4.34 11.72
CA LEU A 160 -1.57 -4.10 12.93
C LEU A 160 -1.60 -2.62 13.30
N PHE A 161 -0.42 -1.98 13.34
CA PHE A 161 -0.29 -0.54 13.56
C PHE A 161 -1.11 0.29 12.57
N SER A 162 -1.11 -0.10 11.29
CA SER A 162 -1.87 0.61 10.25
C SER A 162 -3.38 0.38 10.38
N LEU A 163 -3.81 -0.79 10.86
CA LEU A 163 -5.22 -1.07 11.16
C LEU A 163 -5.70 -0.25 12.37
N ASP A 164 -4.89 -0.13 13.42
CA ASP A 164 -5.21 0.70 14.59
C ASP A 164 -5.33 2.20 14.27
N ASN A 165 -4.80 2.63 13.12
CA ASN A 165 -4.86 4.01 12.65
C ASN A 165 -6.06 4.32 11.73
N LEU A 166 -6.85 3.31 11.34
CA LEU A 166 -8.10 3.49 10.58
C LEU A 166 -9.25 3.91 11.50
#